data_AF-A0A942ZXP7-F1
#
_entry.id   AF-A0A942ZXP7-F1
#
_cell.length_a   1.000
_cell.length_b   1.000
_cell.length_c   1.000
_cell.angle_alpha   90.00
_cell.angle_beta   90.00
_cell.angle_gamma   90.00
#
_symmetry.space_group_name_H-M   'P 1'
#
loop_
_entity.id
_entity.type
_entity.pdbx_description
1 polymer ?
#
loop_
_entity_poly.entity_id
_entity_poly.type
_entity_poly.pdbx_seq_one_letter_code
_entity_poly.pdbx_strand_id
1 'polypeptide(L)'
;MVTVNQNYLKLPGSYLFSNIAKKVSAYKEANPESKDSVISLGIGDVTQPLAPAIIDALHKSVDEMAHAETFHGYAPDLGYEFLRSAIAKNDYQSRGCDISADEIFVSDGAKSDSGNIQEIFGLDNKVAVCDPVYPVYVDTNVMAGRTGLYNKERENFDGVIYMPCKEENGFLPEIPADEVPDLIYLCFPNNPTGGAITKAALQEWVDYANKNGCVIIYDAAYEAYISEEDVPHSIYECEGARTCAIELRSFSKNAGFTGVRLGFAVVPKELVRDGVELHSLWARRHGTKFNGAPYIVQRAGEAVYSPEGKAQLKEQIAYYMRNAKTILEGLSAAGFSVSGGKNAPYIWLKTPDQMTSWEFFDYLLEKAHIVGTPGSGFGAHGEGYFRLTAFGSYENTLEAIERIKNL
;
A
#
# COMPACT_ATOMS: atom_id res chain seq x y z
N MET A 1 -1.03 -20.49 -34.65
CA MET A 1 0.04 -20.12 -33.70
C MET A 1 -0.62 -19.50 -32.49
N VAL A 2 -0.18 -19.84 -31.28
CA VAL A 2 -0.58 -19.14 -30.05
C VAL A 2 0.06 -17.76 -30.06
N THR A 3 -0.67 -16.72 -29.67
CA THR A 3 -0.16 -15.35 -29.51
C THR A 3 -0.05 -15.00 -28.03
N VAL A 4 0.94 -14.19 -27.66
CA VAL A 4 1.12 -13.72 -26.27
C VAL A 4 0.30 -12.45 -26.02
N ASN A 5 -0.01 -12.15 -24.75
CA ASN A 5 -0.61 -10.88 -24.36
C ASN A 5 0.38 -9.73 -24.61
N GLN A 6 0.17 -8.98 -25.69
CA GLN A 6 1.04 -7.88 -26.11
C GLN A 6 1.13 -6.73 -25.09
N ASN A 7 0.15 -6.62 -24.18
CA ASN A 7 0.15 -5.58 -23.16
C ASN A 7 1.31 -5.71 -22.17
N TYR A 8 1.79 -6.92 -21.91
CA TYR A 8 2.98 -7.13 -21.06
C TYR A 8 4.25 -6.53 -21.68
N LEU A 9 4.30 -6.37 -23.01
CA LEU A 9 5.45 -5.80 -23.70
C LEU A 9 5.49 -4.26 -23.64
N LYS A 10 4.43 -3.63 -23.11
CA LYS A 10 4.39 -2.18 -22.89
C LYS A 10 5.14 -1.76 -21.62
N LEU A 11 5.30 -2.67 -20.65
CA LEU A 11 5.93 -2.38 -19.36
C LEU A 11 7.43 -2.12 -19.52
N PRO A 12 7.96 -1.00 -18.99
CA PRO A 12 9.39 -0.72 -19.03
C PRO A 12 10.13 -1.56 -17.98
N GLY A 13 11.17 -2.28 -18.41
CA GLY A 13 12.12 -2.95 -17.51
C GLY A 13 11.49 -3.99 -16.57
N SER A 14 12.09 -4.17 -15.40
CA SER A 14 11.58 -5.06 -14.36
C SER A 14 10.93 -4.28 -13.23
N TYR A 15 9.89 -4.85 -12.62
CA TYR A 15 9.23 -4.31 -11.43
C TYR A 15 10.22 -3.75 -10.39
N LEU A 16 9.98 -2.52 -9.91
CA LEU A 16 10.88 -1.70 -9.10
C LEU A 16 11.65 -2.49 -8.02
N PHE A 17 10.93 -3.18 -7.14
CA PHE A 17 11.52 -3.90 -6.01
C PHE A 17 12.36 -5.10 -6.44
N SER A 18 12.06 -5.71 -7.59
CA SER A 18 12.90 -6.77 -8.16
C SER A 18 14.23 -6.19 -8.67
N ASN A 19 14.22 -5.00 -9.27
CA ASN A 19 15.44 -4.34 -9.74
C ASN A 19 16.37 -3.97 -8.57
N ILE A 20 15.81 -3.39 -7.50
CA ILE A 20 16.55 -3.08 -6.27
C ILE A 20 17.19 -4.33 -5.69
N ALA A 21 16.43 -5.42 -5.56
CA ALA A 21 16.95 -6.69 -5.04
C ALA A 21 18.12 -7.22 -5.88
N LYS A 22 18.03 -7.15 -7.22
CA LYS A 22 19.13 -7.54 -8.12
C LYS A 22 20.38 -6.69 -7.93
N LYS A 23 20.24 -5.36 -7.87
CA LYS A 23 21.38 -4.44 -7.65
C LYS A 23 22.05 -4.67 -6.30
N VAL A 24 21.27 -4.87 -5.23
CA VAL A 24 21.81 -5.16 -3.89
C VAL A 24 22.52 -6.50 -3.86
N SER A 25 21.95 -7.55 -4.47
CA SER A 25 22.62 -8.86 -4.56
C SER A 25 23.93 -8.77 -5.33
N ALA A 26 23.95 -8.10 -6.49
CA ALA A 26 25.16 -7.90 -7.28
C ALA A 26 26.23 -7.12 -6.50
N TYR A 27 25.84 -6.08 -5.76
CA TYR A 27 26.75 -5.32 -4.89
C TYR A 27 27.36 -6.21 -3.79
N LYS A 28 26.54 -7.02 -3.11
CA LYS A 28 26.98 -7.95 -2.05
C LYS A 28 27.90 -9.06 -2.57
N GLU A 29 27.68 -9.52 -3.81
CA GLU A 29 28.55 -10.50 -4.48
C GLU A 29 29.89 -9.88 -4.87
N ALA A 30 29.90 -8.64 -5.35
CA ALA A 30 31.11 -7.93 -5.75
C ALA A 30 31.94 -7.39 -4.57
N ASN A 31 31.31 -7.13 -3.41
CA ASN A 31 31.93 -6.56 -2.21
C ASN A 31 31.68 -7.46 -0.98
N PRO A 32 32.25 -8.68 -0.93
CA PRO A 32 31.98 -9.65 0.14
C PRO A 32 32.35 -9.14 1.53
N GLU A 33 33.32 -8.23 1.64
CA GLU A 33 33.74 -7.58 2.89
C GLU A 33 32.70 -6.59 3.45
N SER A 34 31.91 -5.94 2.60
CA SER A 34 30.87 -4.99 3.00
C SER A 34 29.48 -5.62 3.05
N LYS A 35 29.34 -6.89 2.67
CA LYS A 35 28.05 -7.59 2.56
C LYS A 35 27.18 -7.51 3.82
N ASP A 36 27.79 -7.71 4.98
CA ASP A 36 27.10 -7.73 6.28
C ASP A 36 26.92 -6.32 6.88
N SER A 37 27.56 -5.31 6.28
CA SER A 37 27.41 -3.91 6.65
C SER A 37 26.23 -3.23 5.96
N VAL A 38 25.60 -3.89 4.98
CA VAL A 38 24.47 -3.32 4.23
C VAL A 38 23.22 -3.24 5.10
N ILE A 39 22.76 -2.01 5.36
CA ILE A 39 21.52 -1.74 6.07
C ILE A 39 20.41 -1.46 5.06
N SER A 40 19.30 -2.21 5.16
CA SER A 40 18.16 -2.05 4.27
C SER A 40 17.05 -1.22 4.89
N LEU A 41 16.85 -0.03 4.34
CA LEU A 41 15.69 0.85 4.53
C LEU A 41 14.86 0.95 3.24
N GLY A 42 14.91 -0.08 2.37
CA GLY A 42 14.32 -0.11 1.03
C GLY A 42 12.86 -0.54 0.98
N ILE A 43 12.59 -1.80 0.59
CA ILE A 43 11.28 -2.38 0.19
C ILE A 43 10.14 -2.04 1.15
N GLY A 44 10.45 -1.88 2.45
CA GLY A 44 9.48 -1.62 3.49
C GLY A 44 8.82 -2.89 4.00
N ASP A 45 9.60 -3.95 4.15
CA ASP A 45 9.20 -5.17 4.86
C ASP A 45 9.32 -4.94 6.37
N VAL A 46 8.37 -5.44 7.16
CA VAL A 46 8.39 -5.29 8.62
C VAL A 46 9.50 -6.17 9.22
N THR A 47 10.06 -5.76 10.37
CA THR A 47 11.20 -6.46 10.98
C THR A 47 10.94 -6.99 12.39
N GLN A 48 9.90 -6.49 13.08
CA GLN A 48 9.44 -7.02 14.36
C GLN A 48 8.71 -8.36 14.14
N PRO A 49 8.88 -9.33 15.06
CA PRO A 49 8.13 -10.59 15.01
C PRO A 49 6.62 -10.34 15.17
N LEU A 50 5.81 -11.32 14.77
CA LEU A 50 4.37 -11.26 15.02
C LEU A 50 4.08 -11.14 16.53
N ALA A 51 3.03 -10.39 16.86
CA ALA A 51 2.61 -10.21 18.25
C ALA A 51 2.25 -11.56 18.91
N PRO A 52 2.56 -11.77 20.21
CA PRO A 52 2.30 -13.04 20.87
C PRO A 52 0.86 -13.55 20.75
N ALA A 53 -0.14 -12.67 20.87
CA ALA A 53 -1.55 -13.06 20.75
C ALA A 53 -1.88 -13.66 19.36
N ILE A 54 -1.18 -13.20 18.33
CA ILE A 54 -1.33 -13.69 16.96
C ILE A 54 -0.66 -15.06 16.80
N ILE A 55 0.53 -15.24 17.39
CA ILE A 55 1.23 -16.53 17.41
C ILE A 55 0.42 -17.59 18.15
N ASP A 56 -0.18 -17.25 19.28
CA ASP A 56 -1.04 -18.16 20.04
C ASP A 56 -2.26 -18.60 19.21
N ALA A 57 -2.88 -17.66 18.48
CA ALA A 57 -4.00 -17.97 17.59
C ALA A 57 -3.58 -18.87 16.40
N LEU A 58 -2.39 -18.64 15.84
CA LEU A 58 -1.82 -19.50 14.80
C LEU A 58 -1.61 -20.93 15.33
N HIS A 59 -0.97 -21.10 16.48
CA HIS A 59 -0.75 -22.44 17.06
C HIS A 59 -2.07 -23.16 17.33
N LYS A 60 -3.01 -22.49 17.99
CA LYS A 60 -4.32 -23.08 18.27
C LYS A 60 -5.06 -23.50 16.99
N SER A 61 -5.06 -22.65 15.97
CA SER A 61 -5.75 -22.96 14.72
C SER A 61 -5.06 -24.06 13.90
N VAL A 62 -3.74 -24.24 14.04
CA VAL A 62 -3.02 -25.40 13.49
C VAL A 62 -3.48 -26.69 14.19
N ASP A 63 -3.61 -26.68 15.52
CA ASP A 63 -4.10 -27.84 16.26
C ASP A 63 -5.55 -28.19 15.88
N GLU A 64 -6.42 -27.19 15.67
CA GLU A 64 -7.78 -27.39 15.17
C GLU A 64 -7.80 -28.11 13.81
N MET A 65 -6.82 -27.85 12.94
CA MET A 65 -6.72 -28.52 11.63
C MET A 65 -6.24 -29.98 11.72
N ALA A 66 -5.78 -30.44 12.87
CA ALA A 66 -5.29 -31.81 13.07
C ALA A 66 -6.39 -32.84 13.40
N HIS A 67 -7.61 -32.38 13.69
CA HIS A 67 -8.73 -33.24 14.11
C HIS A 67 -9.91 -33.14 13.14
N ALA A 68 -10.55 -34.28 12.83
CA ALA A 68 -11.61 -34.33 11.83
C ALA A 68 -12.84 -33.48 12.22
N GLU A 69 -13.11 -33.34 13.51
CA GLU A 69 -14.25 -32.61 14.07
C GLU A 69 -14.08 -31.08 13.99
N THR A 70 -12.83 -30.61 13.92
CA THR A 70 -12.47 -29.17 13.89
C THR A 70 -11.78 -28.76 12.60
N PHE A 71 -11.55 -29.68 11.68
CA PHE A 71 -10.93 -29.41 10.39
C PHE A 71 -11.80 -28.50 9.52
N HIS A 72 -11.16 -27.55 8.85
CA HIS A 72 -11.80 -26.63 7.93
C HIS A 72 -11.23 -26.77 6.50
N GLY A 73 -12.11 -27.01 5.53
CA GLY A 73 -11.76 -27.09 4.11
C GLY A 73 -11.59 -25.71 3.45
N TYR A 74 -12.07 -25.57 2.21
CA TYR A 74 -12.10 -24.26 1.54
C TYR A 74 -12.88 -23.23 2.36
N ALA A 75 -12.33 -22.03 2.43
CA ALA A 75 -13.02 -20.93 3.12
C ALA A 75 -14.27 -20.53 2.34
N PRO A 76 -15.28 -19.94 3.01
CA PRO A 76 -16.39 -19.28 2.33
C PRO A 76 -15.86 -18.20 1.38
N ASP A 77 -16.57 -17.93 0.28
CA ASP A 77 -16.13 -17.01 -0.77
C ASP A 77 -15.64 -15.67 -0.22
N LEU A 78 -16.40 -15.01 0.66
CA LEU A 78 -16.04 -13.70 1.23
C LEU A 78 -14.97 -13.78 2.34
N GLY A 79 -14.65 -14.97 2.83
CA GLY A 79 -13.92 -15.21 4.07
C GLY A 79 -14.84 -15.58 5.25
N TYR A 80 -14.23 -16.02 6.34
CA TYR A 80 -14.97 -16.47 7.52
C TYR A 80 -15.67 -15.30 8.22
N GLU A 81 -16.91 -15.54 8.65
CA GLU A 81 -17.75 -14.54 9.31
C GLU A 81 -17.11 -13.96 10.57
N PHE A 82 -16.39 -14.77 11.36
CA PHE A 82 -15.74 -14.29 12.59
C PHE A 82 -14.77 -13.13 12.31
N LEU A 83 -14.01 -13.22 11.21
CA LEU A 83 -13.05 -12.19 10.83
C LEU A 83 -13.77 -10.99 10.22
N ARG A 84 -14.70 -11.21 9.30
CA ARG A 84 -15.47 -10.13 8.66
C ARG A 84 -16.25 -9.30 9.69
N SER A 85 -16.92 -9.96 10.64
CA SER A 85 -17.60 -9.31 11.76
C SER A 85 -16.62 -8.54 12.66
N ALA A 86 -15.43 -9.09 12.94
CA ALA A 86 -14.42 -8.39 13.72
C ALA A 86 -13.92 -7.13 13.00
N ILE A 87 -13.63 -7.21 11.69
CA ILE A 87 -13.23 -6.07 10.86
C ILE A 87 -14.33 -5.00 10.86
N ALA A 88 -15.57 -5.36 10.49
CA ALA A 88 -16.71 -4.44 10.43
C ALA A 88 -16.89 -3.67 11.75
N LYS A 89 -16.85 -4.39 12.88
CA LYS A 89 -17.01 -3.79 14.20
C LYS A 89 -15.86 -2.85 14.57
N ASN A 90 -14.61 -3.29 14.37
CA ASN A 90 -13.45 -2.64 14.96
C ASN A 90 -12.85 -1.55 14.07
N ASP A 91 -12.91 -1.69 12.76
CA ASP A 91 -12.28 -0.75 11.83
C ASP A 91 -13.28 0.28 11.27
N TYR A 92 -14.57 -0.05 11.22
CA TYR A 92 -15.60 0.79 10.60
C TYR A 92 -16.66 1.27 11.59
N GLN A 93 -17.43 0.37 12.19
CA GLN A 93 -18.56 0.73 13.06
C GLN A 93 -18.10 1.47 14.33
N SER A 94 -16.93 1.13 14.88
CA SER A 94 -16.30 1.85 16.00
C SER A 94 -15.97 3.31 15.67
N ARG A 95 -15.89 3.64 14.38
CA ARG A 95 -15.64 4.99 13.83
C ARG A 95 -16.91 5.64 13.27
N GLY A 96 -18.07 5.02 13.47
CA GLY A 96 -19.34 5.52 12.96
C GLY A 96 -19.57 5.27 11.46
N CYS A 97 -18.75 4.44 10.82
CA CYS A 97 -18.96 4.03 9.43
C CYS A 97 -19.95 2.86 9.39
N ASP A 98 -21.01 2.98 8.60
CA ASP A 98 -21.96 1.90 8.36
C ASP A 98 -21.39 0.95 7.31
N ILE A 99 -20.62 -0.06 7.74
CA ILE A 99 -20.11 -1.14 6.89
C ILE A 99 -20.50 -2.46 7.53
N SER A 100 -21.15 -3.33 6.76
CA SER A 100 -21.56 -4.65 7.21
C SER A 100 -20.54 -5.73 6.86
N ALA A 101 -20.57 -6.84 7.61
CA ALA A 101 -19.63 -7.94 7.41
C ALA A 101 -19.73 -8.57 6.00
N ASP A 102 -20.87 -8.49 5.33
CA ASP A 102 -21.06 -9.02 3.99
C ASP A 102 -20.65 -8.05 2.86
N GLU A 103 -20.17 -6.85 3.19
CA GLU A 103 -19.50 -5.92 2.27
C GLU A 103 -17.97 -6.09 2.27
N ILE A 104 -17.45 -6.98 3.13
CA ILE A 104 -16.02 -7.23 3.33
C ILE A 104 -15.61 -8.53 2.63
N PHE A 105 -14.57 -8.46 1.80
CA PHE A 105 -14.01 -9.57 1.05
C PHE A 105 -12.58 -9.83 1.52
N VAL A 106 -12.37 -10.89 2.31
CA VAL A 106 -11.06 -11.28 2.82
C VAL A 106 -10.20 -11.88 1.70
N SER A 107 -8.96 -11.42 1.59
CA SER A 107 -8.00 -11.77 0.54
C SER A 107 -6.63 -12.16 1.11
N ASP A 108 -5.71 -12.55 0.23
CA ASP A 108 -4.30 -12.81 0.59
C ASP A 108 -3.45 -11.51 0.66
N GLY A 109 -4.06 -10.34 0.48
CA GLY A 109 -3.41 -9.04 0.68
C GLY A 109 -3.81 -7.97 -0.34
N ALA A 110 -3.68 -6.70 0.06
CA ALA A 110 -4.04 -5.53 -0.74
C ALA A 110 -3.37 -5.46 -2.13
N LYS A 111 -2.17 -6.03 -2.33
CA LYS A 111 -1.54 -6.09 -3.66
C LYS A 111 -2.34 -6.96 -4.63
N SER A 112 -2.85 -8.09 -4.15
CA SER A 112 -3.71 -8.97 -4.96
C SER A 112 -5.03 -8.26 -5.23
N ASP A 113 -5.64 -7.60 -4.25
CA ASP A 113 -6.90 -6.89 -4.46
C ASP A 113 -6.74 -5.72 -5.43
N SER A 114 -5.79 -4.81 -5.20
CA SER A 114 -5.52 -3.66 -6.08
C SER A 114 -5.15 -4.08 -7.50
N GLY A 115 -4.40 -5.17 -7.67
CA GLY A 115 -4.05 -5.68 -8.98
C GLY A 115 -5.23 -6.27 -9.75
N ASN A 116 -6.23 -6.78 -9.03
CA ASN A 116 -7.34 -7.53 -9.60
C ASN A 116 -8.66 -6.76 -9.64
N ILE A 117 -8.83 -5.72 -8.83
CA ILE A 117 -10.07 -4.94 -8.75
C ILE A 117 -10.43 -4.33 -10.10
N GLN A 118 -9.45 -4.01 -10.94
CA GLN A 118 -9.72 -3.52 -12.29
C GLN A 118 -10.55 -4.50 -13.14
N GLU A 119 -10.55 -5.82 -12.86
CA GLU A 119 -11.23 -6.83 -13.69
C GLU A 119 -12.76 -6.69 -13.74
N ILE A 120 -13.37 -5.99 -12.77
CA ILE A 120 -14.83 -5.80 -12.74
C ILE A 120 -15.31 -4.57 -13.52
N PHE A 121 -14.38 -3.78 -14.09
CA PHE A 121 -14.69 -2.58 -14.85
C PHE A 121 -14.50 -2.80 -16.35
N GLY A 122 -15.23 -2.06 -17.19
CA GLY A 122 -15.02 -2.06 -18.65
C GLY A 122 -13.63 -1.56 -19.04
N LEU A 123 -13.08 -2.01 -20.17
CA LEU A 123 -11.70 -1.71 -20.61
C LEU A 123 -11.48 -0.24 -21.02
N ASP A 124 -12.54 0.46 -21.42
CA ASP A 124 -12.49 1.83 -21.94
C ASP A 124 -12.52 2.90 -20.83
N ASN A 125 -12.61 2.49 -19.55
CA ASN A 125 -12.60 3.41 -18.41
C ASN A 125 -11.25 4.12 -18.28
N LYS A 126 -11.30 5.45 -18.14
CA LYS A 126 -10.15 6.31 -17.89
C LYS A 126 -9.69 6.19 -16.45
N VAL A 127 -8.40 5.96 -16.28
CA VAL A 127 -7.79 5.72 -14.97
C VAL A 127 -7.00 6.94 -14.54
N ALA A 128 -7.30 7.45 -13.36
CA ALA A 128 -6.49 8.45 -12.66
C ALA A 128 -5.69 7.82 -11.51
N VAL A 129 -4.42 8.21 -11.39
CA VAL A 129 -3.52 7.76 -10.32
C VAL A 129 -2.73 8.95 -9.76
N CYS A 130 -2.46 8.95 -8.45
CA CYS A 130 -1.47 9.87 -7.89
C CYS A 130 -0.09 9.63 -8.52
N ASP A 131 0.74 10.68 -8.60
CA ASP A 131 2.13 10.58 -9.08
C ASP A 131 3.04 11.43 -8.19
N PRO A 132 3.93 10.84 -7.36
CA PRO A 132 4.25 9.41 -7.31
C PRO A 132 3.25 8.59 -6.47
N VAL A 133 3.18 7.28 -6.77
CA VAL A 133 2.39 6.31 -6.02
C VAL A 133 2.91 4.88 -6.20
N TYR A 134 2.44 3.95 -5.37
CA TYR A 134 2.78 2.54 -5.48
C TYR A 134 2.49 1.99 -6.89
N PRO A 135 3.48 1.41 -7.60
CA PRO A 135 3.38 1.17 -9.05
C PRO A 135 2.38 0.08 -9.46
N VAL A 136 1.83 -0.69 -8.52
CA VAL A 136 0.89 -1.78 -8.83
C VAL A 136 -0.33 -1.28 -9.59
N TYR A 137 -0.83 -0.09 -9.26
CA TYR A 137 -2.06 0.45 -9.86
C TYR A 137 -1.87 0.70 -11.37
N VAL A 138 -0.73 1.27 -11.76
CA VAL A 138 -0.39 1.51 -13.16
C VAL A 138 -0.08 0.19 -13.85
N ASP A 139 0.83 -0.61 -13.30
CA ASP A 139 1.31 -1.84 -13.92
C ASP A 139 0.17 -2.82 -14.23
N THR A 140 -0.80 -3.00 -13.33
CA THR A 140 -1.91 -3.93 -13.58
C THR A 140 -2.93 -3.41 -14.59
N ASN A 141 -3.16 -2.09 -14.63
CA ASN A 141 -3.97 -1.48 -15.68
C ASN A 141 -3.30 -1.62 -17.06
N VAL A 142 -1.97 -1.47 -17.14
CA VAL A 142 -1.20 -1.75 -18.36
C VAL A 142 -1.35 -3.21 -18.77
N MET A 143 -1.10 -4.17 -17.87
CA MET A 143 -1.21 -5.62 -18.15
C MET A 143 -2.61 -6.02 -18.65
N ALA A 144 -3.65 -5.36 -18.12
CA ALA A 144 -5.05 -5.56 -18.49
C ALA A 144 -5.44 -4.92 -19.84
N GLY A 145 -4.55 -4.12 -20.44
CA GLY A 145 -4.79 -3.48 -21.74
C GLY A 145 -5.57 -2.17 -21.68
N ARG A 146 -5.56 -1.49 -20.54
CA ARG A 146 -6.29 -0.23 -20.30
C ARG A 146 -5.48 1.03 -20.64
N THR A 147 -4.26 0.86 -21.12
CA THR A 147 -3.34 1.96 -21.42
C THR A 147 -2.82 1.88 -22.85
N GLY A 148 -2.37 3.02 -23.36
CA GLY A 148 -1.54 3.11 -24.56
C GLY A 148 -0.08 2.70 -24.29
N LEU A 149 0.83 3.24 -25.09
CA LEU A 149 2.25 2.93 -24.99
C LEU A 149 2.91 3.72 -23.86
N TYR A 150 4.05 3.20 -23.38
CA TYR A 150 4.91 3.95 -22.48
C TYR A 150 5.64 5.06 -23.24
N ASN A 151 5.51 6.29 -22.76
CA ASN A 151 6.22 7.45 -23.26
C ASN A 151 7.48 7.66 -22.42
N LYS A 152 8.65 7.50 -23.05
CA LYS A 152 9.96 7.64 -22.38
C LYS A 152 10.33 9.06 -21.99
N GLU A 153 9.77 10.07 -22.66
CA GLU A 153 10.08 11.48 -22.37
C GLU A 153 9.30 11.99 -21.16
N ARG A 154 8.06 11.52 -21.00
CA ARG A 154 7.17 11.86 -19.88
C ARG A 154 7.18 10.82 -18.76
N GLU A 155 7.91 9.72 -18.96
CA GLU A 155 8.01 8.57 -18.07
C GLU A 155 6.67 7.98 -17.60
N ASN A 156 5.67 7.99 -18.49
CA ASN A 156 4.30 7.64 -18.16
C ASN A 156 3.58 6.89 -19.30
N PHE A 157 2.39 6.35 -19.07
CA PHE A 157 1.60 5.65 -20.10
C PHE A 157 0.53 6.55 -20.71
N ASP A 158 0.36 6.48 -22.02
CA ASP A 158 -0.73 7.17 -22.71
C ASP A 158 -2.10 6.66 -22.23
N GLY A 159 -3.08 7.56 -22.10
CA GLY A 159 -4.44 7.23 -21.68
C GLY A 159 -4.65 7.08 -20.17
N VAL A 160 -3.61 7.32 -19.36
CA VAL A 160 -3.69 7.40 -17.89
C VAL A 160 -3.58 8.86 -17.46
N ILE A 161 -4.45 9.27 -16.54
CA ILE A 161 -4.46 10.59 -15.93
C ILE A 161 -3.55 10.56 -14.70
N TYR A 162 -2.37 11.14 -14.81
CA TYR A 162 -1.44 11.25 -13.68
C TYR A 162 -1.73 12.53 -12.90
N MET A 163 -1.99 12.40 -11.60
CA MET A 163 -2.30 13.49 -10.68
C MET A 163 -1.06 13.83 -9.86
N PRO A 164 -0.32 14.90 -10.19
CA PRO A 164 0.96 15.18 -9.55
C PRO A 164 0.82 15.53 -8.07
N CYS A 165 1.56 14.82 -7.24
CA CYS A 165 1.74 15.05 -5.80
C CYS A 165 3.13 15.65 -5.59
N LYS A 166 3.22 16.98 -5.44
CA LYS A 166 4.49 17.71 -5.43
C LYS A 166 4.77 18.35 -4.07
N GLU A 167 6.00 18.80 -3.85
CA GLU A 167 6.38 19.48 -2.61
C GLU A 167 5.49 20.72 -2.37
N GLU A 168 5.15 21.47 -3.43
CA GLU A 168 4.40 22.72 -3.35
C GLU A 168 2.93 22.54 -2.92
N ASN A 169 2.35 21.37 -3.14
CA ASN A 169 0.98 21.04 -2.73
C ASN A 169 0.93 20.05 -1.55
N GLY A 170 2.05 19.88 -0.84
CA GLY A 170 2.13 18.98 0.32
C GLY A 170 2.06 17.49 -0.04
N PHE A 171 2.43 17.15 -1.28
CA PHE A 171 2.35 15.80 -1.84
C PHE A 171 0.91 15.25 -1.91
N LEU A 172 -0.06 16.12 -2.15
CA LEU A 172 -1.45 15.76 -2.37
C LEU A 172 -1.81 15.89 -3.87
N PRO A 173 -2.66 15.00 -4.41
CA PRO A 173 -3.17 15.15 -5.76
C PRO A 173 -4.20 16.27 -5.82
N GLU A 174 -4.31 16.90 -6.98
CA GLU A 174 -5.39 17.82 -7.31
C GLU A 174 -6.43 17.13 -8.19
N ILE A 175 -7.70 17.53 -8.04
CA ILE A 175 -8.78 17.04 -8.90
C ILE A 175 -8.49 17.47 -10.35
N PRO A 176 -8.46 16.54 -11.33
CA PRO A 176 -8.18 16.89 -12.72
C PRO A 176 -9.20 17.91 -13.26
N ALA A 177 -8.70 19.02 -13.78
CA ALA A 177 -9.53 20.12 -14.28
C ALA A 177 -10.02 19.91 -15.72
N ASP A 178 -9.19 19.26 -16.55
CA ASP A 178 -9.38 19.19 -18.00
C ASP A 178 -10.04 17.88 -18.48
N GLU A 179 -10.16 16.89 -17.60
CA GLU A 179 -10.68 15.57 -17.93
C GLU A 179 -11.33 14.91 -16.71
N VAL A 180 -12.44 14.21 -16.92
CA VAL A 180 -13.11 13.45 -15.86
C VAL A 180 -12.64 11.98 -15.95
N PRO A 181 -12.00 11.43 -14.90
CA PRO A 181 -11.66 10.01 -14.84
C PRO A 181 -12.89 9.16 -14.51
N ASP A 182 -12.86 7.89 -14.87
CA ASP A 182 -13.88 6.91 -14.46
C ASP A 182 -13.44 6.18 -13.19
N LEU A 183 -12.15 5.87 -13.08
CA LEU A 183 -11.53 5.21 -11.92
C LEU A 183 -10.46 6.11 -11.30
N ILE A 184 -10.49 6.32 -9.98
CA ILE A 184 -9.54 7.19 -9.27
C ILE A 184 -8.83 6.37 -8.20
N TYR A 185 -7.54 6.12 -8.36
CA TYR A 185 -6.72 5.47 -7.34
C TYR A 185 -6.15 6.51 -6.39
N LEU A 186 -6.60 6.46 -5.13
CA LEU A 186 -6.08 7.28 -4.04
C LEU A 186 -5.42 6.35 -3.01
N CYS A 187 -4.24 6.72 -2.52
CA CYS A 187 -3.52 5.96 -1.50
C CYS A 187 -3.15 6.90 -0.37
N PHE A 188 -3.77 6.71 0.80
CA PHE A 188 -3.55 7.53 1.98
C PHE A 188 -3.57 6.69 3.26
N PRO A 189 -2.51 6.74 4.09
CA PRO A 189 -1.23 7.44 3.85
C PRO A 189 -0.49 6.94 2.61
N ASN A 190 0.04 7.88 1.82
CA ASN A 190 0.61 7.60 0.51
C ASN A 190 1.95 6.86 0.62
N ASN A 191 2.12 5.84 -0.22
CA ASN A 191 3.41 5.25 -0.51
C ASN A 191 3.82 5.70 -1.93
N PRO A 192 4.88 6.52 -2.08
CA PRO A 192 6.05 6.61 -1.19
C PRO A 192 6.11 7.82 -0.25
N THR A 193 5.29 8.86 -0.45
CA THR A 193 5.55 10.19 0.12
C THR A 193 5.29 10.30 1.63
N GLY A 194 4.49 9.37 2.18
CA GLY A 194 3.96 9.46 3.53
C GLY A 194 2.91 10.56 3.72
N GLY A 195 2.49 11.23 2.64
CA GLY A 195 1.43 12.22 2.66
C GLY A 195 0.10 11.61 3.12
N ALA A 196 -0.66 12.37 3.90
CA ALA A 196 -1.99 12.00 4.36
C ALA A 196 -2.98 13.11 3.98
N ILE A 197 -4.20 12.72 3.67
CA ILE A 197 -5.26 13.63 3.28
C ILE A 197 -6.12 13.97 4.49
N THR A 198 -6.52 15.24 4.64
CA THR A 198 -7.47 15.64 5.68
C THR A 198 -8.87 15.18 5.32
N LYS A 199 -9.75 15.02 6.32
CA LYS A 199 -11.14 14.62 6.08
C LYS A 199 -11.87 15.60 5.15
N ALA A 200 -11.62 16.90 5.29
CA ALA A 200 -12.23 17.92 4.43
C ALA A 200 -11.78 17.77 2.96
N ALA A 201 -10.49 17.59 2.71
CA ALA A 201 -9.99 17.38 1.35
C ALA A 201 -10.46 16.05 0.76
N LEU A 202 -10.56 14.98 1.58
CA LEU A 202 -11.10 13.70 1.11
C LEU A 202 -12.60 13.79 0.78
N GLN A 203 -13.37 14.61 1.52
CA GLN A 203 -14.77 14.88 1.21
C GLN A 203 -14.92 15.51 -0.19
N GLU A 204 -14.03 16.43 -0.59
CA GLU A 204 -14.06 17.03 -1.92
C GLU A 204 -13.90 15.98 -3.04
N TRP A 205 -13.07 14.95 -2.82
CA TRP A 205 -12.94 13.82 -3.75
C TRP A 205 -14.20 12.97 -3.81
N VAL A 206 -14.83 12.70 -2.67
CA VAL A 206 -16.09 11.95 -2.60
C VAL A 206 -17.22 12.70 -3.31
N ASP A 207 -17.33 14.00 -3.08
CA ASP A 207 -18.30 14.88 -3.74
C ASP A 207 -18.07 14.91 -5.26
N TYR A 208 -16.80 15.04 -5.68
CA TYR A 208 -16.42 14.99 -7.08
C TYR A 208 -16.76 13.65 -7.74
N ALA A 209 -16.44 12.52 -7.08
CA ALA A 209 -16.69 11.20 -7.63
C ALA A 209 -18.19 10.91 -7.76
N ASN A 210 -18.99 11.28 -6.76
CA ASN A 210 -20.44 11.14 -6.83
C ASN A 210 -21.07 12.04 -7.91
N LYS A 211 -20.60 13.30 -8.02
CA LYS A 211 -21.09 14.24 -9.04
C LYS A 211 -20.87 13.72 -10.46
N ASN A 212 -19.74 13.07 -10.70
CA ASN A 212 -19.30 12.67 -12.05
C ASN A 212 -19.48 11.17 -12.34
N GLY A 213 -19.94 10.38 -11.36
CA GLY A 213 -20.09 8.93 -11.51
C GLY A 213 -18.77 8.15 -11.44
N CYS A 214 -17.68 8.75 -10.97
CA CYS A 214 -16.38 8.09 -10.83
C CYS A 214 -16.43 7.02 -9.72
N VAL A 215 -15.53 6.04 -9.78
CA VAL A 215 -15.28 5.10 -8.68
C VAL A 215 -13.88 5.34 -8.11
N ILE A 216 -13.82 5.66 -6.82
CA ILE A 216 -12.59 5.78 -6.06
C ILE A 216 -12.16 4.38 -5.60
N ILE A 217 -10.92 4.01 -5.90
CA ILE A 217 -10.24 2.85 -5.33
C ILE A 217 -9.27 3.41 -4.28
N TYR A 218 -9.69 3.33 -3.01
CA TYR A 218 -8.99 3.94 -1.88
C TYR A 218 -8.11 2.89 -1.18
N ASP A 219 -6.80 3.02 -1.30
CA ASP A 219 -5.82 2.17 -0.61
C ASP A 219 -5.43 2.79 0.74
N ALA A 220 -5.89 2.14 1.81
CA ALA A 220 -5.63 2.53 3.20
C ALA A 220 -4.74 1.49 3.92
N ALA A 221 -3.80 0.86 3.22
CA ALA A 221 -2.90 -0.14 3.80
C ALA A 221 -2.00 0.37 4.95
N TYR A 222 -1.85 1.69 5.10
CA TYR A 222 -1.03 2.33 6.14
C TYR A 222 -1.85 3.09 7.19
N GLU A 223 -3.17 2.92 7.24
CA GLU A 223 -4.04 3.66 8.14
C GLU A 223 -3.62 3.59 9.61
N ALA A 224 -3.06 2.44 10.03
CA ALA A 224 -2.71 2.19 11.42
C ALA A 224 -1.58 3.11 11.91
N TYR A 225 -0.87 3.78 10.98
CA TYR A 225 0.22 4.70 11.25
C TYR A 225 -0.22 6.16 11.30
N ILE A 226 -1.48 6.47 10.99
CA ILE A 226 -2.03 7.83 11.11
C ILE A 226 -1.94 8.28 12.58
N SER A 227 -1.41 9.48 12.80
CA SER A 227 -1.27 10.07 14.14
C SER A 227 -2.01 11.40 14.31
N GLU A 228 -2.41 12.03 13.21
CA GLU A 228 -3.16 13.28 13.21
C GLU A 228 -4.67 13.05 13.35
N GLU A 229 -5.34 13.94 14.10
CA GLU A 229 -6.76 13.79 14.45
C GLU A 229 -7.72 14.11 13.28
N ASP A 230 -7.31 15.00 12.37
CA ASP A 230 -8.12 15.44 11.22
C ASP A 230 -7.92 14.59 9.95
N VAL A 231 -7.09 13.56 10.04
CA VAL A 231 -6.84 12.58 8.98
C VAL A 231 -7.77 11.37 9.19
N PRO A 232 -8.67 11.04 8.24
CA PRO A 232 -9.55 9.90 8.36
C PRO A 232 -8.79 8.60 8.16
N HIS A 233 -9.17 7.56 8.91
CA HIS A 233 -8.62 6.21 8.77
C HIS A 233 -9.38 5.36 7.74
N SER A 234 -10.55 5.81 7.30
CA SER A 234 -11.32 5.21 6.21
C SER A 234 -11.98 6.28 5.36
N ILE A 235 -12.10 6.02 4.05
CA ILE A 235 -12.89 6.89 3.17
C ILE A 235 -14.36 6.94 3.57
N TYR A 236 -14.87 5.90 4.22
CA TYR A 236 -16.26 5.84 4.69
C TYR A 236 -16.55 6.74 5.90
N GLU A 237 -15.54 7.46 6.41
CA GLU A 237 -15.76 8.58 7.34
C GLU A 237 -16.30 9.83 6.62
N CYS A 238 -16.24 9.87 5.29
CA CYS A 238 -16.79 10.92 4.43
C CYS A 238 -18.24 10.59 4.03
N GLU A 239 -19.10 11.61 4.01
CA GLU A 239 -20.51 11.47 3.65
C GLU A 239 -20.65 11.14 2.16
N GLY A 240 -21.46 10.13 1.82
CA GLY A 240 -21.65 9.69 0.44
C GLY A 240 -20.54 8.80 -0.12
N ALA A 241 -19.51 8.44 0.65
CA ALA A 241 -18.42 7.58 0.14
C ALA A 241 -18.92 6.18 -0.29
N ARG A 242 -19.96 5.66 0.36
CA ARG A 242 -20.54 4.34 0.05
C ARG A 242 -21.07 4.20 -1.38
N THR A 243 -21.39 5.31 -2.07
CA THR A 243 -21.90 5.31 -3.45
C THR A 243 -20.83 5.53 -4.52
N CYS A 244 -19.57 5.75 -4.11
CA CYS A 244 -18.46 5.97 -5.05
C CYS A 244 -17.14 5.30 -4.69
N ALA A 245 -16.99 4.64 -3.54
CA ALA A 245 -15.69 4.12 -3.10
C ALA A 245 -15.64 2.60 -2.91
N ILE A 246 -14.49 2.03 -3.25
CA ILE A 246 -14.01 0.71 -2.82
C ILE A 246 -12.77 0.97 -1.96
N GLU A 247 -12.71 0.39 -0.77
CA GLU A 247 -11.54 0.54 0.13
C GLU A 247 -10.73 -0.74 0.18
N LEU A 248 -9.40 -0.64 0.10
CA LEU A 248 -8.44 -1.73 0.20
C LEU A 248 -7.63 -1.61 1.48
N ARG A 249 -7.48 -2.73 2.20
CA ARG A 249 -6.80 -2.79 3.49
C ARG A 249 -5.84 -3.97 3.58
N SER A 250 -4.82 -3.82 4.43
CA SER A 250 -3.77 -4.83 4.57
C SER A 250 -3.40 -5.06 6.04
N PHE A 251 -3.35 -6.33 6.43
CA PHE A 251 -2.74 -6.73 7.71
C PHE A 251 -1.21 -6.76 7.63
N SER A 252 -0.61 -6.67 6.44
CA SER A 252 0.83 -6.79 6.27
C SER A 252 1.60 -5.67 6.96
N LYS A 253 1.06 -4.44 6.97
CA LYS A 253 1.74 -3.28 7.54
C LYS A 253 1.31 -2.99 8.97
N ASN A 254 0.05 -3.24 9.31
CA ASN A 254 -0.45 -3.10 10.68
C ASN A 254 0.04 -4.25 11.58
N ALA A 255 -0.23 -5.50 11.19
CA ALA A 255 0.00 -6.68 12.02
C ALA A 255 1.28 -7.48 11.70
N GLY A 256 2.10 -6.98 10.77
CA GLY A 256 3.33 -7.64 10.33
C GLY A 256 3.11 -8.86 9.43
N PHE A 257 1.94 -8.99 8.78
CA PHE A 257 1.59 -10.14 7.93
C PHE A 257 2.24 -10.06 6.53
N THR A 258 3.46 -9.53 6.41
CA THR A 258 4.18 -9.48 5.12
C THR A 258 4.54 -10.88 4.63
N GLY A 259 4.84 -11.81 5.55
CA GLY A 259 5.03 -13.24 5.26
C GLY A 259 3.76 -14.10 5.42
N VAL A 260 2.80 -13.64 6.24
CA VAL A 260 1.56 -14.40 6.56
C VAL A 260 0.47 -14.21 5.51
N ARG A 261 0.43 -13.04 4.85
CA ARG A 261 -0.45 -12.69 3.72
C ARG A 261 -1.94 -12.68 4.05
N LEU A 262 -2.44 -11.49 4.44
CA LEU A 262 -3.87 -11.24 4.66
C LEU A 262 -4.20 -9.78 4.32
N GLY A 263 -5.34 -9.57 3.68
CA GLY A 263 -5.91 -8.27 3.41
C GLY A 263 -7.41 -8.39 3.23
N PHE A 264 -8.04 -7.28 2.86
CA PHE A 264 -9.43 -7.30 2.46
C PHE A 264 -9.79 -6.08 1.62
N ALA A 265 -10.85 -6.23 0.83
CA ALA A 265 -11.53 -5.13 0.16
C ALA A 265 -12.92 -4.91 0.79
N VAL A 266 -13.35 -3.66 0.86
CA VAL A 266 -14.72 -3.28 1.20
C VAL A 266 -15.38 -2.76 -0.06
N VAL A 267 -16.44 -3.44 -0.49
CA VAL A 267 -17.22 -3.06 -1.68
C VAL A 267 -18.67 -2.86 -1.22
N PRO A 268 -19.12 -1.61 -1.02
CA PRO A 268 -20.48 -1.35 -0.56
C PRO A 268 -21.52 -1.82 -1.57
N LYS A 269 -22.68 -2.29 -1.09
CA LYS A 269 -23.79 -2.68 -1.97
C LYS A 269 -24.46 -1.49 -2.66
N GLU A 270 -24.33 -0.30 -2.07
CA GLU A 270 -24.81 0.97 -2.63
C GLU A 270 -23.99 1.46 -3.83
N LEU A 271 -22.82 0.86 -4.06
CA LEU A 271 -21.96 1.20 -5.19
C LEU A 271 -22.47 0.55 -6.47
N VAL A 272 -23.30 1.30 -7.21
CA VAL A 272 -23.93 0.88 -8.46
C VAL A 272 -23.40 1.69 -9.64
N ARG A 273 -23.04 1.01 -10.73
CA ARG A 273 -22.70 1.64 -12.02
C ARG A 273 -23.45 0.93 -13.14
N ASP A 274 -24.03 1.70 -14.07
CA ASP A 274 -24.86 1.17 -15.16
C ASP A 274 -25.98 0.21 -14.71
N GLY A 275 -26.56 0.46 -13.53
CA GLY A 275 -27.59 -0.39 -12.93
C GLY A 275 -27.08 -1.72 -12.36
N VAL A 276 -25.75 -1.90 -12.28
CA VAL A 276 -25.10 -3.11 -11.75
C VAL A 276 -24.39 -2.79 -10.43
N GLU A 277 -24.67 -3.58 -9.40
CA GLU A 277 -23.95 -3.55 -8.12
C GLU A 277 -22.52 -4.07 -8.30
N LEU A 278 -21.52 -3.23 -8.01
CA LEU A 278 -20.12 -3.66 -8.11
C LEU A 278 -19.78 -4.75 -7.08
N HIS A 279 -20.48 -4.77 -5.94
CA HIS A 279 -20.42 -5.85 -4.95
C HIS A 279 -20.64 -7.23 -5.59
N SER A 280 -21.70 -7.37 -6.40
CA SER A 280 -22.04 -8.63 -7.06
C SER A 280 -20.98 -9.07 -8.07
N LEU A 281 -20.38 -8.14 -8.81
CA LEU A 281 -19.29 -8.43 -9.75
C LEU A 281 -18.03 -8.89 -9.00
N TRP A 282 -17.67 -8.18 -7.92
CA TRP A 282 -16.51 -8.55 -7.12
C TRP A 282 -16.70 -9.90 -6.43
N ALA A 283 -17.89 -10.16 -5.87
CA ALA A 283 -18.23 -11.46 -5.29
C ALA A 283 -18.08 -12.60 -6.31
N ARG A 284 -18.60 -12.42 -7.53
CA ARG A 284 -18.45 -13.41 -8.60
C ARG A 284 -17.00 -13.63 -8.97
N ARG A 285 -16.21 -12.56 -9.12
CA ARG A 285 -14.79 -12.63 -9.45
C ARG A 285 -14.01 -13.36 -8.35
N HIS A 286 -14.23 -12.97 -7.10
CA HIS A 286 -13.54 -13.49 -5.92
C HIS A 286 -13.79 -15.00 -5.76
N GLY A 287 -15.06 -15.44 -5.79
CA GLY A 287 -15.40 -16.87 -5.72
C GLY A 287 -15.01 -17.70 -6.97
N THR A 288 -14.60 -17.07 -8.07
CA THR A 288 -14.16 -17.79 -9.30
C THR A 288 -12.65 -17.93 -9.39
N LYS A 289 -11.91 -16.88 -9.03
CA LYS A 289 -10.44 -16.79 -9.21
C LYS A 289 -9.65 -16.94 -7.92
N PHE A 290 -10.31 -17.09 -6.78
CA PHE A 290 -9.67 -17.21 -5.47
C PHE A 290 -10.36 -18.29 -4.62
N ASN A 291 -9.57 -19.14 -3.98
CA ASN A 291 -10.07 -20.25 -3.16
C ASN A 291 -10.23 -19.88 -1.66
N GLY A 292 -10.15 -18.57 -1.35
CA GLY A 292 -10.23 -18.05 0.00
C GLY A 292 -8.88 -18.03 0.74
N ALA A 293 -8.72 -17.05 1.65
CA ALA A 293 -7.53 -16.97 2.51
C ALA A 293 -7.51 -18.15 3.52
N PRO A 294 -6.35 -18.71 3.88
CA PRO A 294 -6.28 -19.89 4.74
C PRO A 294 -6.94 -19.68 6.11
N TYR A 295 -7.63 -20.71 6.63
CA TYR A 295 -8.32 -20.66 7.93
C TYR A 295 -7.41 -20.18 9.07
N ILE A 296 -6.22 -20.77 9.20
CA ILE A 296 -5.25 -20.41 10.26
C ILE A 296 -4.80 -18.95 10.17
N VAL A 297 -4.70 -18.40 8.96
CA VAL A 297 -4.33 -17.01 8.72
C VAL A 297 -5.49 -16.09 9.09
N GLN A 298 -6.72 -16.47 8.78
CA GLN A 298 -7.89 -15.69 9.18
C GLN A 298 -8.08 -15.69 10.70
N ARG A 299 -7.80 -16.81 11.40
CA ARG A 299 -7.75 -16.85 12.87
C ARG A 299 -6.69 -15.93 13.46
N ALA A 300 -5.51 -15.88 12.85
CA ALA A 300 -4.48 -14.91 13.20
C ALA A 300 -4.97 -13.46 12.99
N GLY A 301 -5.69 -13.21 11.89
CA GLY A 301 -6.34 -11.91 11.62
C GLY A 301 -7.44 -11.56 12.62
N GLU A 302 -8.18 -12.54 13.15
CA GLU A 302 -9.16 -12.30 14.22
C GLU A 302 -8.47 -11.85 15.51
N ALA A 303 -7.34 -12.46 15.85
CA ALA A 303 -6.57 -12.14 17.05
C ALA A 303 -5.98 -10.71 17.04
N VAL A 304 -5.79 -10.10 15.87
CA VAL A 304 -5.43 -8.66 15.74
C VAL A 304 -6.42 -7.76 16.47
N TYR A 305 -7.69 -8.16 16.51
CA TYR A 305 -8.76 -7.39 17.12
C TYR A 305 -9.02 -7.73 18.59
N SER A 306 -8.30 -8.70 19.18
CA SER A 306 -8.40 -8.98 20.61
C SER A 306 -7.82 -7.82 21.43
N PRO A 307 -8.20 -7.66 22.71
CA PRO A 307 -7.61 -6.64 23.59
C PRO A 307 -6.08 -6.73 23.64
N GLU A 308 -5.53 -7.95 23.74
CA GLU A 308 -4.09 -8.21 23.78
C GLU A 308 -3.43 -7.90 22.43
N GLY A 309 -4.03 -8.33 21.32
CA GLY A 309 -3.53 -8.07 19.97
C GLY A 309 -3.45 -6.57 19.69
N LYS A 310 -4.51 -5.82 19.99
CA LYS A 310 -4.53 -4.35 19.84
C LYS A 310 -3.45 -3.67 20.67
N ALA A 311 -3.26 -4.08 21.92
CA ALA A 311 -2.24 -3.50 22.79
C ALA A 311 -0.82 -3.76 22.26
N GLN A 312 -0.52 -5.01 21.88
CA GLN A 312 0.79 -5.40 21.35
C GLN A 312 1.10 -4.73 20.02
N LEU A 313 0.12 -4.63 19.12
CA LEU A 313 0.31 -3.96 17.82
C LEU A 313 0.51 -2.46 17.97
N LYS A 314 -0.16 -1.82 18.95
CA LYS A 314 0.09 -0.40 19.26
C LYS A 314 1.55 -0.15 19.65
N GLU A 315 2.17 -1.05 20.41
CA GLU A 315 3.59 -0.96 20.75
C GLU A 315 4.50 -1.15 19.54
N GLN A 316 4.16 -2.09 18.64
CA GLN A 316 4.92 -2.31 17.40
C GLN A 316 4.83 -1.12 16.43
N ILE A 317 3.65 -0.55 16.25
CA ILE A 317 3.46 0.67 15.45
C ILE A 317 4.25 1.82 16.07
N ALA A 318 4.17 2.00 17.40
CA ALA A 318 4.93 3.04 18.09
C ALA A 318 6.46 2.88 17.92
N TYR A 319 6.96 1.65 17.88
CA TYR A 319 8.37 1.36 17.59
C TYR A 319 8.78 1.88 16.20
N TYR A 320 8.00 1.57 15.17
CA TYR A 320 8.30 2.05 13.81
C TYR A 320 8.09 3.55 13.65
N MET A 321 7.09 4.14 14.31
CA MET A 321 6.91 5.60 14.28
C MET A 321 8.01 6.34 15.04
N ARG A 322 8.59 5.73 16.08
CA ARG A 322 9.83 6.24 16.69
C ARG A 322 10.97 6.22 15.68
N ASN A 323 11.17 5.12 14.96
CA ASN A 323 12.19 5.06 13.91
C ASN A 323 11.96 6.13 12.83
N ALA A 324 10.72 6.28 12.35
CA ALA A 324 10.35 7.29 11.36
C ALA A 324 10.71 8.70 11.84
N LYS A 325 10.31 9.03 13.08
CA LYS A 325 10.66 10.30 13.71
C LYS A 325 12.18 10.51 13.78
N THR A 326 12.93 9.49 14.19
CA THR A 326 14.40 9.55 14.27
C THR A 326 15.05 9.80 12.91
N ILE A 327 14.58 9.15 11.84
CA ILE A 327 15.07 9.39 10.47
C ILE A 327 14.73 10.82 10.04
N LEU A 328 13.48 11.25 10.22
CA LEU A 328 13.01 12.58 9.83
C LEU A 328 13.82 13.69 10.51
N GLU A 329 13.92 13.65 11.83
CA GLU A 329 14.65 14.66 12.63
C GLU A 329 16.15 14.60 12.35
N GLY A 330 16.71 13.39 12.22
CA GLY A 330 18.12 13.17 11.96
C GLY A 330 18.58 13.75 10.63
N LEU A 331 17.84 13.49 9.55
CA LEU A 331 18.14 14.00 8.22
C LEU A 331 17.82 15.50 8.09
N SER A 332 16.70 15.97 8.66
CA SER A 332 16.39 17.40 8.74
C SER A 332 17.51 18.20 9.40
N ALA A 333 18.02 17.72 10.54
CA ALA A 333 19.09 18.38 11.27
C ALA A 333 20.43 18.40 10.50
N ALA A 334 20.60 17.51 9.52
CA ALA A 334 21.75 17.46 8.63
C ALA A 334 21.57 18.29 7.35
N GLY A 335 20.45 19.02 7.21
CA GLY A 335 20.19 19.92 6.10
C GLY A 335 19.51 19.28 4.89
N PHE A 336 19.07 18.02 4.98
CA PHE A 336 18.29 17.38 3.92
C PHE A 336 16.85 17.89 3.91
N SER A 337 16.25 18.02 2.71
CA SER A 337 14.80 18.24 2.58
C SER A 337 14.06 16.90 2.68
N VAL A 338 13.28 16.72 3.74
CA VAL A 338 12.56 15.49 4.04
C VAL A 338 11.11 15.77 4.44
N SER A 339 10.21 14.89 4.03
CA SER A 339 8.80 14.86 4.41
C SER A 339 8.36 13.43 4.78
N GLY A 340 7.07 13.26 5.12
CA GLY A 340 6.54 11.98 5.60
C GLY A 340 6.84 11.74 7.09
N GLY A 341 6.82 10.48 7.51
CA GLY A 341 7.17 10.05 8.87
C GLY A 341 6.19 10.38 9.98
N LYS A 342 5.13 11.15 9.69
CA LYS A 342 4.09 11.56 10.65
C LYS A 342 2.88 10.63 10.66
N ASN A 343 2.37 10.27 9.49
CA ASN A 343 1.22 9.38 9.34
C ASN A 343 1.57 8.06 8.63
N ALA A 344 2.84 7.88 8.29
CA ALA A 344 3.32 6.70 7.58
C ALA A 344 4.72 6.33 8.06
N PRO A 345 5.11 5.04 7.99
CA PRO A 345 6.45 4.58 8.35
C PRO A 345 7.46 4.82 7.20
N TYR A 346 7.32 5.93 6.47
CA TYR A 346 8.15 6.29 5.33
C TYR A 346 8.62 7.74 5.42
N ILE A 347 9.89 7.95 5.12
CA ILE A 347 10.48 9.27 4.91
C ILE A 347 10.71 9.44 3.42
N TRP A 348 10.26 10.59 2.91
CA TRP A 348 10.44 11.00 1.54
C TRP A 348 11.48 12.10 1.46
N LEU A 349 12.62 11.76 0.88
CA LEU A 349 13.85 12.56 0.88
C LEU A 349 14.08 13.11 -0.52
N LYS A 350 14.26 14.43 -0.63
CA LYS A 350 14.76 15.05 -1.86
C LYS A 350 16.24 14.71 -2.01
N THR A 351 16.64 14.23 -3.18
CA THR A 351 18.04 13.89 -3.46
C THR A 351 18.93 15.16 -3.40
N PRO A 352 20.17 15.06 -2.89
CA PRO A 352 21.11 16.18 -2.87
C PRO A 352 21.69 16.44 -4.27
N ASP A 353 22.21 17.64 -4.48
CA ASP A 353 23.00 18.04 -5.65
C ASP A 353 22.38 17.75 -7.03
N GLN A 354 21.04 17.65 -7.09
CA GLN A 354 20.29 17.29 -8.30
C GLN A 354 20.66 15.90 -8.86
N MET A 355 21.13 14.98 -8.01
CA MET A 355 21.29 13.58 -8.40
C MET A 355 19.94 13.01 -8.83
N THR A 356 19.94 12.16 -9.85
CA THR A 356 18.75 11.35 -10.13
C THR A 356 18.48 10.38 -8.97
N SER A 357 17.25 9.91 -8.85
CA SER A 357 16.84 8.92 -7.84
C SER A 357 17.72 7.66 -7.86
N TRP A 358 18.11 7.20 -9.06
CA TRP A 358 18.96 6.03 -9.22
C TRP A 358 20.45 6.32 -8.99
N GLU A 359 20.94 7.50 -9.36
CA GLU A 359 22.31 7.91 -8.99
C GLU A 359 22.45 7.99 -7.47
N PHE A 360 21.46 8.55 -6.78
CA PHE A 360 21.48 8.61 -5.32
C PHE A 360 21.34 7.22 -4.67
N PHE A 361 20.56 6.31 -5.26
CA PHE A 361 20.52 4.91 -4.83
C PHE A 361 21.91 4.26 -4.89
N ASP A 362 22.58 4.35 -6.05
CA ASP A 362 23.89 3.74 -6.24
C ASP A 362 24.94 4.41 -5.33
N TYR A 363 24.87 5.74 -5.16
CA TYR A 363 25.74 6.50 -4.26
C TYR A 363 25.62 6.06 -2.79
N LEU A 364 24.39 5.95 -2.25
CA LEU A 364 24.18 5.50 -0.87
C LEU A 364 24.62 4.06 -0.65
N LEU A 365 24.37 3.17 -1.63
CA LEU A 365 24.77 1.78 -1.55
C LEU A 365 26.30 1.65 -1.54
N GLU A 366 26.99 2.39 -2.41
CA GLU A 366 28.44 2.34 -2.53
C GLU A 366 29.17 3.02 -1.37
N LYS A 367 28.70 4.20 -0.93
CA LYS A 367 29.41 5.04 0.04
C LYS A 367 29.01 4.81 1.49
N ALA A 368 27.74 4.47 1.73
CA ALA A 368 27.20 4.32 3.09
C ALA A 368 26.66 2.90 3.37
N HIS A 369 26.65 2.02 2.37
CA HIS A 369 26.04 0.69 2.46
C HIS A 369 24.55 0.75 2.87
N ILE A 370 23.85 1.81 2.47
CA ILE A 370 22.43 2.00 2.76
C ILE A 370 21.61 1.72 1.52
N VAL A 371 20.57 0.90 1.68
CA VAL A 371 19.57 0.64 0.65
C VAL A 371 18.31 1.41 1.00
N GLY A 372 17.83 2.24 0.09
CA GLY A 372 16.45 2.75 0.11
C GLY A 372 15.77 2.44 -1.22
N THR A 373 14.75 3.23 -1.57
CA THR A 373 14.01 3.05 -2.82
C THR A 373 14.10 4.31 -3.67
N PRO A 374 14.61 4.24 -4.91
CA PRO A 374 14.66 5.38 -5.83
C PRO A 374 13.25 5.84 -6.17
N GLY A 375 13.02 7.15 -6.09
CA GLY A 375 11.70 7.75 -6.22
C GLY A 375 11.06 7.59 -7.60
N SER A 376 11.82 7.64 -8.69
CA SER A 376 11.28 7.41 -10.05
C SER A 376 10.68 6.03 -10.28
N GLY A 377 10.95 5.07 -9.39
CA GLY A 377 10.23 3.79 -9.35
C GLY A 377 8.73 3.91 -9.07
N PHE A 378 8.29 5.04 -8.53
CA PHE A 378 6.90 5.32 -8.15
C PHE A 378 6.16 6.23 -9.13
N GLY A 379 6.80 6.63 -10.24
CA GLY A 379 6.25 7.56 -11.22
C GLY A 379 7.19 8.73 -11.51
N ALA A 380 6.87 9.50 -12.55
CA ALA A 380 7.72 10.56 -13.08
C ALA A 380 7.97 11.67 -12.03
N HIS A 381 6.97 12.01 -11.24
CA HIS A 381 7.11 13.01 -10.16
C HIS A 381 7.83 12.46 -8.92
N GLY A 382 8.22 11.19 -8.93
CA GLY A 382 9.13 10.61 -7.96
C GLY A 382 10.61 10.85 -8.28
N GLU A 383 10.96 11.23 -9.51
CA GLU A 383 12.34 11.51 -9.89
C GLU A 383 12.93 12.67 -9.07
N GLY A 384 14.23 12.58 -8.74
CA GLY A 384 14.87 13.51 -7.80
C GLY A 384 14.49 13.30 -6.33
N TYR A 385 13.72 12.25 -5.99
CA TYR A 385 13.42 11.85 -4.61
C TYR A 385 13.84 10.41 -4.30
N PHE A 386 13.80 10.07 -3.00
CA PHE A 386 14.21 8.80 -2.46
C PHE A 386 13.38 8.43 -1.22
N ARG A 387 12.94 7.18 -1.12
CA ARG A 387 12.17 6.70 0.04
C ARG A 387 13.04 5.90 0.99
N LEU A 388 12.98 6.23 2.28
CA LEU A 388 13.50 5.42 3.38
C LEU A 388 12.35 4.86 4.21
N THR A 389 12.35 3.56 4.47
CA THR A 389 11.38 2.93 5.38
C THR A 389 11.84 2.98 6.84
N ALA A 390 10.90 3.15 7.76
CA ALA A 390 11.13 3.06 9.19
C ALA A 390 11.10 1.61 9.72
N PHE A 391 10.79 0.65 8.84
CA PHE A 391 10.84 -0.78 9.13
C PHE A 391 12.27 -1.30 9.16
N GLY A 392 12.89 -1.18 10.33
CA GLY A 392 14.23 -1.65 10.64
C GLY A 392 14.41 -1.73 12.15
N SER A 393 15.54 -2.25 12.62
CA SER A 393 15.90 -2.08 14.03
C SER A 393 16.23 -0.61 14.31
N TYR A 394 16.02 -0.19 15.55
CA TYR A 394 16.32 1.17 15.98
C TYR A 394 17.82 1.46 15.90
N GLU A 395 18.65 0.46 16.19
CA GLU A 395 20.11 0.54 16.10
C GLU A 395 20.55 0.76 14.64
N ASN A 396 20.00 -0.02 13.71
CA ASN A 396 20.28 0.17 12.28
C ASN A 396 19.73 1.50 11.76
N THR A 397 18.63 1.99 12.34
CA THR A 397 18.08 3.30 12.01
C THR A 397 19.05 4.42 12.39
N LEU A 398 19.57 4.40 13.63
CA LEU A 398 20.56 5.37 14.10
C LEU A 398 21.85 5.32 13.26
N GLU A 399 22.36 4.10 13.03
CA GLU A 399 23.56 3.88 12.23
C GLU A 399 23.38 4.38 10.79
N ALA A 400 22.24 4.10 10.15
CA ALA A 400 21.98 4.56 8.79
C ALA A 400 21.97 6.08 8.68
N ILE A 401 21.36 6.76 9.65
CA ILE A 401 21.33 8.24 9.69
C ILE A 401 22.75 8.77 9.86
N GLU A 402 23.54 8.20 10.78
CA GLU A 402 24.92 8.64 11.01
C GLU A 402 25.79 8.45 9.78
N ARG A 403 25.65 7.34 9.06
CA ARG A 403 26.36 7.13 7.79
C ARG A 403 25.96 8.14 6.72
N ILE A 404 24.67 8.43 6.58
CA ILE A 404 24.18 9.42 5.60
C ILE A 404 24.68 10.83 5.93
N LYS A 405 24.75 11.19 7.21
CA LYS A 405 25.26 12.49 7.68
C LYS A 405 26.74 12.74 7.37
N ASN A 406 27.52 11.66 7.28
CA ASN A 406 28.96 11.71 7.06
C ASN A 406 29.35 11.60 5.58
N LEU A 407 28.39 11.69 4.65
CA LEU A 407 28.63 11.68 3.20
C LEU A 407 29.09 13.03 2.64
#